data_AF-G5HQK3-F1
#
_entry.id   AF-G5HQK3-F1
#
_cell.length_a   1.000
_cell.length_b   1.000
_cell.length_c   1.000
_cell.angle_alpha   90.00
_cell.angle_beta   90.00
_cell.angle_gamma   90.00
#
_symmetry.space_group_name_H-M   'P 1'
#
loop_
_entity.id
_entity.type
_entity.pdbx_description
1 polymer ?
#
loop_
_entity_poly.entity_id
_entity_poly.type
_entity_poly.pdbx_seq_one_letter_code
_entity_poly.pdbx_strand_id
1 'polypeptide(L)' 'MANYKLRIYNLSGSDWGNLDHEEFFSTHESMDQRYKEISKNIRQHALRPTAWEYKEDWERITGY' A
#
# COMPACT_ATOMS: atom_id res chain seq x y z
N MET A 1 -3.87 -3.54 17.72
CA MET A 1 -3.05 -4.30 16.76
C MET A 1 -3.44 -3.81 15.38
N ALA A 2 -2.48 -3.55 14.49
CA ALA A 2 -2.78 -3.15 13.11
C ALA A 2 -3.16 -4.41 12.33
N ASN A 3 -4.34 -4.43 11.75
CA ASN A 3 -4.84 -5.56 10.98
C ASN A 3 -4.67 -5.35 9.48
N TYR A 4 -4.23 -4.16 9.06
CA TYR A 4 -4.11 -3.79 7.66
C TYR A 4 -2.79 -3.08 7.41
N LYS A 5 -2.26 -3.22 6.20
CA LYS A 5 -1.11 -2.41 5.75
C LYS A 5 -1.14 -2.14 4.26
N LEU A 6 -0.50 -1.04 3.88
CA LEU A 6 -0.10 -0.77 2.51
C LEU A 6 1.41 -1.00 2.38
N ARG A 7 1.81 -1.80 1.39
CA ARG A 7 3.20 -1.83 0.92
C ARG A 7 3.32 -0.93 -0.29
N ILE A 8 4.20 0.05 -0.22
CA ILE A 8 4.37 1.07 -1.25
C ILE A 8 5.70 0.82 -1.94
N TYR A 9 5.67 0.63 -3.26
CA TYR A 9 6.85 0.36 -4.07
C TYR A 9 7.17 1.53 -5.01
N ASN A 10 8.44 1.71 -5.30
CA ASN A 10 8.91 2.68 -6.30
C ASN A 10 8.58 2.18 -7.73
N LEU A 11 7.97 3.03 -8.56
CA LEU A 11 7.63 2.81 -9.97
C LEU A 11 8.49 3.60 -10.95
N SER A 12 9.51 4.34 -10.49
CA SER A 12 10.45 5.01 -11.38
C SER A 12 11.84 5.11 -10.77
N GLY A 13 12.82 5.41 -11.61
CA GLY A 13 14.23 5.53 -11.21
C GLY A 13 14.96 4.19 -11.14
N SER A 14 16.19 4.23 -10.61
CA SER A 14 17.06 3.07 -10.40
C SER A 14 16.49 2.04 -9.44
N ASP A 15 15.60 2.48 -8.54
CA ASP A 15 15.01 1.66 -7.48
C ASP A 15 13.63 1.09 -7.87
N TRP A 16 13.36 1.01 -9.17
CA TRP A 16 12.10 0.46 -9.67
C TRP A 16 11.83 -0.94 -9.10
N GLY A 17 10.65 -1.10 -8.49
CA GLY A 17 10.23 -2.36 -7.87
C GLY A 17 10.70 -2.54 -6.42
N ASN A 18 11.59 -1.68 -5.91
CA ASN A 18 12.00 -1.73 -4.51
C ASN A 18 10.85 -1.27 -3.59
N LEU A 19 10.77 -1.91 -2.42
CA LEU A 19 9.87 -1.47 -1.35
C LEU A 19 10.38 -0.12 -0.85
N ASP A 20 9.54 0.90 -0.94
CA ASP A 20 9.83 2.23 -0.41
C ASP A 20 9.57 2.25 1.10
N HIS A 21 8.33 1.94 1.51
CA HIS A 21 7.95 1.77 2.91
C HIS A 21 6.65 0.97 3.08
N GLU A 22 6.33 0.64 4.33
CA GLU A 22 5.05 0.05 4.74
C GLU A 22 4.29 1.04 5.64
N GLU A 23 2.99 1.19 5.41
CA GLU A 23 2.08 1.94 6.28
C GLU A 23 1.08 0.97 6.94
N PHE A 24 0.85 1.10 8.24
CA PHE A 24 0.01 0.17 9.02
C PHE A 24 -1.26 0.86 9.52
N PHE A 25 -2.37 0.12 9.53
CA PHE A 25 -3.69 0.65 9.84
C PHE A 25 -4.48 -0.29 10.74
N SER A 26 -5.31 0.30 11.60
CA SER A 26 -6.21 -0.45 12.49
C SER A 26 -7.51 -0.88 11.82
N THR A 27 -7.94 -0.18 10.76
CA THR A 27 -9.20 -0.48 10.03
C THR A 27 -8.98 -0.49 8.52
N HIS A 28 -9.76 -1.31 7.82
CA HIS A 28 -9.77 -1.37 6.35
C HIS A 28 -10.11 0.00 5.72
N GLU A 29 -11.05 0.74 6.30
CA GLU A 29 -11.48 2.05 5.79
C GLU A 29 -10.35 3.09 5.78
N SER A 30 -9.55 3.17 6.86
CA SER A 30 -8.41 4.09 6.92
C SER A 30 -7.32 3.74 5.90
N MET A 31 -7.07 2.45 5.70
CA MET A 31 -6.15 1.92 4.69
C MET A 31 -6.64 2.21 3.27
N ASP A 32 -7.92 2.01 2.99
CA ASP A 32 -8.55 2.28 1.69
C ASP A 32 -8.54 3.77 1.34
N GLN A 33 -8.82 4.64 2.32
CA GLN A 33 -8.73 6.08 2.12
C GLN A 33 -7.31 6.48 1.71
N ARG A 34 -6.29 5.98 2.42
CA ARG A 34 -4.90 6.24 2.09
C ARG A 34 -4.50 5.70 0.72
N TYR A 35 -4.97 4.50 0.38
CA TYR A 35 -4.75 3.92 -0.95
C TYR A 35 -5.33 4.82 -2.06
N LYS A 36 -6.54 5.36 -1.86
CA LYS A 36 -7.17 6.29 -2.82
C LYS A 36 -6.39 7.59 -2.95
N GLU A 37 -5.83 8.12 -1.86
CA GLU A 37 -4.96 9.31 -1.88
C GLU A 37 -3.69 9.08 -2.70
N ILE A 38 -3.00 7.95 -2.48
CA ILE A 38 -1.81 7.57 -3.25
C ILE A 38 -2.18 7.36 -4.72
N SER A 39 -3.29 6.66 -4.99
CA SER A 39 -3.76 6.34 -6.34
C SER A 39 -4.13 7.57 -7.16
N LYS A 40 -4.68 8.62 -6.53
CA LYS A 40 -4.95 9.91 -7.21
C LYS A 40 -3.67 10.56 -7.73
N ASN A 41 -2.55 10.37 -7.04
CA ASN A 41 -1.27 10.99 -7.35
C ASN A 41 -0.26 9.98 -7.93
N ILE A 42 -0.70 8.79 -8.36
CA ILE A 42 0.17 7.69 -8.77
C ILE A 42 1.09 8.05 -9.93
N ARG A 43 0.62 8.92 -10.84
CA ARG A 43 1.38 9.42 -11.99
C ARG A 43 2.47 10.43 -11.60
N GLN A 44 2.28 11.12 -10.47
CA GLN A 44 3.21 12.14 -9.98
C GLN A 44 4.27 11.54 -9.08
N HIS A 45 3.88 10.58 -8.22
CA HIS A 45 4.81 9.98 -7.27
C HIS A 45 5.49 8.72 -7.80
N ALA A 46 5.00 8.15 -8.90
CA ALA A 46 5.47 6.86 -9.40
C ALA A 46 5.56 5.85 -8.25
N LEU A 47 4.45 5.63 -7.55
CA LEU A 47 4.35 4.67 -6.45
C LEU A 47 3.32 3.60 -6.77
N ARG A 48 3.56 2.36 -6.38
CA ARG A 48 2.57 1.28 -6.48
C ARG A 48 2.20 0.80 -5.08
N PRO A 49 1.06 1.21 -4.53
CA PRO A 49 0.59 0.64 -3.28
C PRO A 49 0.00 -0.76 -3.52
N THR A 50 0.14 -1.64 -2.54
CA THR A 50 -0.59 -2.93 -2.47
C THR A 50 -1.16 -3.09 -1.07
N ALA A 51 -2.41 -3.52 -0.98
CA ALA A 51 -3.11 -3.68 0.29
C ALA A 51 -2.96 -5.10 0.84
N TRP A 52 -2.85 -5.20 2.17
CA TRP A 52 -2.70 -6.46 2.90
C TRP A 52 -3.53 -6.42 4.17
N GLU A 53 -4.07 -7.58 4.56
CA GLU A 53 -4.80 -7.81 5.81
C GLU A 53 -4.10 -8.90 6.61
N TYR A 54 -4.07 -8.75 7.93
CA TYR A 54 -3.54 -9.74 8.86
C TYR A 54 -4.68 -10.54 9.46
N LYS A 55 -4.68 -11.86 9.22
CA LYS A 55 -5.63 -12.81 9.81
C LYS A 55 -4.87 -13.82 10.68
N GLU A 56 -4.10 -14.68 10.02
CA GLU A 56 -3.16 -15.63 10.61
C GLU A 56 -1.73 -15.34 10.10
N ASP A 57 -1.63 -14.94 8.83
CA ASP A 57 -0.48 -14.28 8.22
C ASP A 57 -0.97 -13.09 7.38
N TRP A 58 -0.04 -12.31 6.82
CA TRP A 58 -0.35 -11.23 5.90
C TRP A 58 -0.81 -11.76 4.55
N GLU A 59 -2.09 -11.55 4.25
CA GLU A 59 -2.70 -11.87 2.96
C GLU A 59 -2.87 -10.61 2.12
N ARG A 60 -2.60 -10.72 0.82
CA ARG A 60 -2.80 -9.59 -0.10
C ARG A 60 -4.29 -9.45 -0.43
N ILE A 61 -4.81 -8.23 -0.30
CA ILE A 61 -6.17 -7.88 -0.70
C ILE A 61 -6.17 -7.58 -2.21
N THR A 62 -7.07 -8.21 -2.96
CA THR A 62 -7.23 -7.97 -4.40
C THR A 62 -8.09 -6.73 -4.66
N GLY A 63 -7.94 -6.12 -5.85
CA GLY A 63 -8.64 -4.86 -6.18
C GLY A 63 -7.90 -3.58 -5.77
N TYR A 64 -6.72 -3.74 -5.17
CA TYR A 64 -5.74 -2.72 -4.84
C TYR A 64 -4.43 -2.93 -5.62
#